data_AF-A0A3R7AUC9-F1
#
_entry.id   AF-A0A3R7AUC9-F1
#
_cell.length_a   1.000
_cell.length_b   1.000
_cell.length_c   1.000
_cell.angle_alpha   90.00
_cell.angle_beta   90.00
_cell.angle_gamma   90.00
#
_symmetry.space_group_name_H-M   'P 1'
#
loop_
_entity.id
_entity.type
_entity.pdbx_description
1 polymer ?
#
loop_
_entity_poly.entity_id
_entity_poly.type
_entity_poly.pdbx_seq_one_letter_code
_entity_poly.pdbx_strand_id
1 'polypeptide(L)'
;MMLNHRSAAKSAANKRALEEAAAEETVEHTQKKAKVMDASTFAEFDLSEQMPPSGIHVAHLFSSLEFSLTTMALYHRTASFPLVKAAVESSCKCSFSTSDLARIITIYPEAYECSFTKPTDKLTRPELCLKPTSTSFRTRMTVFCNNLNKLLATLPSVEDALGPTPLAQLRAQERRHAAALTPLEQANYLAKPVPKELQGLPAWLVQKVRTAEWHKTALTQKVDSADRLIATLPTLHKCFRACSK
;
A
#
# COMPACT_ATOMS: atom_id res chain seq x y z
N MET A 1 -35.86 -57.52 19.42
CA MET A 1 -35.21 -56.61 18.46
C MET A 1 -35.30 -55.14 18.92
N MET A 2 -34.58 -54.70 19.96
CA MET A 2 -34.70 -53.30 20.45
C MET A 2 -33.39 -52.69 21.01
N LEU A 3 -32.20 -53.13 20.57
CA LEU A 3 -30.92 -52.61 21.09
C LEU A 3 -30.09 -51.78 20.09
N ASN A 4 -30.41 -51.81 18.77
CA ASN A 4 -29.59 -51.12 17.77
C ASN A 4 -29.97 -49.65 17.53
N HIS A 5 -31.16 -49.19 17.93
CA HIS A 5 -31.58 -47.81 17.68
C HIS A 5 -31.01 -46.78 18.68
N ARG A 6 -30.64 -47.21 19.89
CA ARG A 6 -30.05 -46.30 20.91
C ARG A 6 -28.59 -45.94 20.63
N SER A 7 -27.84 -46.81 19.97
CA SER A 7 -26.43 -46.58 19.60
C SER A 7 -26.29 -45.59 18.44
N ALA A 8 -27.13 -45.74 17.41
CA ALA A 8 -27.15 -44.83 16.26
C ALA A 8 -27.56 -43.40 16.66
N ALA A 9 -28.53 -43.26 17.57
CA ALA A 9 -28.96 -41.95 18.06
C ALA A 9 -27.86 -41.22 18.87
N LYS A 10 -27.09 -41.94 19.70
CA LYS A 10 -25.95 -41.37 20.43
C LYS A 10 -24.79 -40.99 19.51
N SER A 11 -24.50 -41.81 18.51
CA SER A 11 -23.45 -41.52 17.50
C SER A 11 -23.81 -40.29 16.65
N ALA A 12 -25.07 -40.16 16.23
CA ALA A 12 -25.54 -39.00 15.48
C ALA A 12 -25.54 -37.71 16.30
N ALA A 13 -25.89 -37.78 17.60
CA ALA A 13 -25.83 -36.63 18.50
C ALA A 13 -24.38 -36.18 18.76
N ASN A 14 -23.45 -37.12 18.93
CA ASN A 14 -22.04 -36.80 19.17
C ASN A 14 -21.38 -36.23 17.89
N LYS A 15 -21.77 -36.72 16.70
CA LYS A 15 -21.30 -36.17 15.43
C LYS A 15 -21.81 -34.75 15.18
N ARG A 16 -23.08 -34.47 15.50
CA ARG A 16 -23.64 -33.11 15.41
C ARG A 16 -23.02 -32.15 16.41
N ALA A 17 -22.76 -32.59 17.64
CA ALA A 17 -22.05 -31.78 18.63
C ALA A 17 -20.60 -31.46 18.21
N LEU A 18 -19.92 -32.39 17.50
CA LEU A 18 -18.59 -32.14 16.95
C LEU A 18 -18.62 -31.23 15.71
N GLU A 19 -19.64 -31.36 14.85
CA GLU A 19 -19.84 -30.48 13.69
C GLU A 19 -20.31 -29.08 14.11
N GLU A 20 -21.07 -28.95 15.20
CA GLU A 20 -21.50 -27.67 15.80
C GLU A 20 -20.34 -27.00 16.56
N ALA A 21 -19.50 -27.76 17.27
CA ALA A 21 -18.26 -27.23 17.85
C ALA A 21 -17.24 -26.82 16.76
N ALA A 22 -17.15 -27.55 15.65
CA ALA A 22 -16.33 -27.16 14.51
C ALA A 22 -16.93 -25.96 13.73
N ALA A 23 -18.26 -25.80 13.73
CA ALA A 23 -18.95 -24.65 13.17
C ALA A 23 -18.81 -23.40 14.06
N GLU A 24 -18.85 -23.54 15.39
CA GLU A 24 -18.57 -22.45 16.33
C GLU A 24 -17.08 -22.05 16.29
N GLU A 25 -16.16 -23.00 16.19
CA GLU A 25 -14.72 -22.73 16.05
C GLU A 25 -14.37 -22.09 14.68
N THR A 26 -15.15 -22.36 13.63
CA THR A 26 -14.98 -21.70 12.31
C THR A 26 -15.63 -20.31 12.25
N VAL A 27 -16.64 -20.01 13.07
CA VAL A 27 -17.27 -18.68 13.13
C VAL A 27 -16.55 -17.71 14.08
N GLU A 28 -15.89 -18.18 15.14
CA GLU A 28 -15.04 -17.32 15.98
C GLU A 28 -13.69 -16.95 15.32
N HIS A 29 -13.29 -17.64 14.24
CA HIS A 29 -12.12 -17.26 13.47
C HIS A 29 -12.36 -16.09 12.50
N THR A 30 -13.60 -15.64 12.34
CA THR A 30 -13.90 -14.41 11.63
C THR A 30 -13.66 -13.19 12.52
N GLN A 31 -12.51 -12.54 12.31
CA GLN A 31 -12.20 -11.17 12.73
C GLN A 31 -11.88 -10.94 14.22
N LYS A 32 -10.88 -11.64 14.76
CA LYS A 32 -9.97 -10.94 15.69
C LYS A 32 -9.27 -9.87 14.86
N LYS A 33 -9.79 -8.63 14.90
CA LYS A 33 -9.20 -7.46 14.23
C LYS A 33 -7.70 -7.51 14.45
N ALA A 34 -6.94 -7.76 13.38
CA ALA A 34 -5.50 -7.65 13.41
C ALA A 34 -5.17 -6.29 14.01
N LYS A 35 -4.31 -6.25 15.03
CA LYS A 35 -3.80 -5.01 15.59
C LYS A 35 -3.30 -4.18 14.41
N VAL A 36 -3.93 -3.03 14.15
CA VAL A 36 -3.50 -2.13 13.08
C VAL A 36 -2.12 -1.65 13.47
N MET A 37 -1.11 -2.21 12.81
CA MET A 37 0.26 -1.81 13.00
C MET A 37 0.55 -0.65 12.08
N ASP A 38 1.14 0.37 12.67
CA ASP A 38 1.54 1.58 11.98
C ASP A 38 3.07 1.60 11.80
N ALA A 39 3.55 2.39 10.83
CA ALA A 39 4.97 2.53 10.50
C ALA A 39 5.79 2.97 11.72
N SER A 40 5.19 3.75 12.63
CA SER A 40 5.76 4.16 13.91
C SER A 40 6.26 3.00 14.78
N THR A 41 5.66 1.81 14.66
CA THR A 41 6.09 0.60 15.39
C THR A 41 7.50 0.15 15.00
N PHE A 42 7.95 0.52 13.79
CA PHE A 42 9.25 0.14 13.24
C PHE A 42 10.17 1.34 13.03
N ALA A 43 9.84 2.50 13.60
CA ALA A 43 10.67 3.70 13.49
C ALA A 43 12.07 3.49 14.09
N GLU A 44 12.21 2.66 15.12
CA GLU A 44 13.51 2.28 15.69
C GLU A 44 14.44 1.56 14.68
N PHE A 45 13.87 0.99 13.62
CA PHE A 45 14.58 0.27 12.57
C PHE A 45 14.64 1.06 11.25
N ASP A 46 14.45 2.38 11.32
CA ASP A 46 14.48 3.32 10.20
C ASP A 46 13.46 3.03 9.09
N LEU A 47 12.32 2.38 9.40
CA LEU A 47 11.25 2.19 8.41
C LEU A 47 10.62 3.54 8.04
N SER A 48 10.49 3.82 6.73
CA SER A 48 9.90 5.06 6.23
C SER A 48 8.47 5.28 6.73
N GLU A 49 8.14 6.51 7.15
CA GLU A 49 6.77 6.93 7.50
C GLU A 49 5.80 6.81 6.33
N GLN A 50 6.31 6.88 5.09
CA GLN A 50 5.50 6.78 3.86
C GLN A 50 5.29 5.33 3.40
N MET A 51 5.72 4.34 4.20
CA MET A 51 5.59 2.94 3.85
C MET A 51 4.11 2.54 3.68
N PRO A 52 3.71 1.91 2.57
CA PRO A 52 2.34 1.47 2.39
C PRO A 52 1.96 0.40 3.42
N PRO A 53 0.65 0.23 3.72
CA PRO A 53 0.17 -0.77 4.68
C PRO A 53 0.62 -2.20 4.38
N SER A 54 0.80 -2.55 3.10
CA SER A 54 1.34 -3.85 2.68
C SER A 54 2.80 -4.04 3.11
N GLY A 55 3.63 -3.01 3.04
CA GLY A 55 5.01 -3.03 3.51
C GLY A 55 5.10 -3.16 5.03
N ILE A 56 4.25 -2.42 5.76
CA ILE A 56 4.15 -2.51 7.22
C ILE A 56 3.69 -3.92 7.65
N HIS A 57 2.71 -4.49 6.94
CA HIS A 57 2.24 -5.85 7.21
C HIS A 57 3.36 -6.89 7.04
N VAL A 58 4.15 -6.77 5.97
CA VAL A 58 5.28 -7.68 5.72
C VAL A 58 6.39 -7.51 6.78
N ALA A 59 6.66 -6.28 7.25
CA ALA A 59 7.57 -6.05 8.37
C ALA A 59 7.07 -6.70 9.68
N HIS A 60 5.76 -6.64 9.95
CA HIS A 60 5.16 -7.33 11.10
C HIS A 60 5.25 -8.85 11.01
N LEU A 61 5.01 -9.42 9.82
CA LEU A 61 5.20 -10.84 9.56
C LEU A 61 6.66 -11.24 9.79
N PHE A 62 7.61 -10.45 9.30
CA PHE A 62 9.04 -10.69 9.53
C PHE A 62 9.40 -10.67 11.01
N SER A 63 8.90 -9.68 11.77
CA SER A 63 9.12 -9.61 13.22
C SER A 63 8.58 -10.83 13.96
N SER A 64 7.39 -11.28 13.59
CA SER A 64 6.74 -12.44 14.21
C SER A 64 7.44 -13.75 13.84
N LEU A 65 7.95 -13.84 12.61
CA LEU A 65 8.78 -14.95 12.13
C LEU A 65 10.08 -15.04 12.92
N GLU A 66 10.81 -13.93 13.08
CA GLU A 66 12.06 -13.88 13.85
C GLU A 66 11.86 -14.31 15.31
N PHE A 67 10.80 -13.81 15.94
CA PHE A 67 10.43 -14.20 17.30
C PHE A 67 10.12 -15.70 17.39
N SER A 68 9.33 -16.23 16.45
CA SER A 68 8.95 -17.64 16.42
C SER A 68 10.16 -18.56 16.22
N LEU A 69 11.07 -18.20 15.31
CA LEU A 69 12.30 -18.95 15.05
C LEU A 69 13.25 -18.93 16.25
N THR A 70 13.38 -17.77 16.90
CA THR A 70 14.16 -17.65 18.15
C THR A 70 13.58 -18.56 19.22
N THR A 71 12.27 -18.55 19.39
CA THR A 71 11.57 -19.41 20.35
C THR A 71 11.80 -20.90 20.04
N MET A 72 11.71 -21.31 18.78
CA MET A 72 11.99 -22.69 18.38
C MET A 72 13.43 -23.11 18.64
N ALA A 73 14.39 -22.22 18.37
CA ALA A 73 15.80 -22.46 18.66
C ALA A 73 16.06 -22.64 20.16
N LEU A 74 15.42 -21.83 21.01
CA LEU A 74 15.50 -21.95 22.48
C LEU A 74 14.98 -23.30 22.99
N TYR A 75 13.93 -23.85 22.36
CA TYR A 75 13.37 -25.15 22.71
C TYR A 75 13.96 -26.33 21.92
N HIS A 76 15.07 -26.11 21.20
CA HIS A 76 15.72 -27.12 20.35
C HIS A 76 14.75 -27.82 19.36
N ARG A 77 13.73 -27.09 18.88
CA ARG A 77 12.77 -27.60 17.90
C ARG A 77 13.24 -27.29 16.49
N THR A 78 13.06 -28.24 15.58
CA THR A 78 13.27 -28.01 14.15
C THR A 78 12.22 -27.05 13.62
N ALA A 79 12.67 -25.96 13.00
CA ALA A 79 11.80 -24.93 12.44
C ALA A 79 11.27 -25.34 11.05
N SER A 80 10.39 -26.35 11.00
CA SER A 80 9.68 -26.71 9.77
C SER A 80 8.54 -25.74 9.48
N PHE A 81 8.22 -25.53 8.20
CA PHE A 81 7.27 -24.51 7.76
C PHE A 81 5.88 -24.64 8.39
N PRO A 82 5.27 -25.84 8.53
CA PRO A 82 3.97 -25.97 9.20
C PRO A 82 4.00 -25.50 10.66
N LEU A 83 5.07 -25.83 11.40
CA LEU A 83 5.25 -25.40 12.78
C LEU A 83 5.48 -23.90 12.87
N VAL A 84 6.35 -23.37 12.00
CA VAL A 84 6.66 -21.93 11.95
C VAL A 84 5.41 -21.15 11.60
N LYS A 85 4.63 -21.63 10.64
CA LYS A 85 3.35 -21.03 10.26
C LYS A 85 2.41 -20.93 11.45
N ALA A 86 2.15 -22.04 12.13
CA ALA A 86 1.26 -22.03 13.30
C ALA A 86 1.76 -21.08 14.41
N ALA A 87 3.08 -21.02 14.64
CA ALA A 87 3.68 -20.11 15.60
C ALA A 87 3.53 -18.63 15.21
N VAL A 88 3.79 -18.30 13.94
CA VAL A 88 3.66 -16.94 13.40
C VAL A 88 2.20 -16.48 13.44
N GLU A 89 1.26 -17.31 12.97
CA GLU A 89 -0.17 -16.98 12.98
C GLU A 89 -0.69 -16.79 14.41
N SER A 90 -0.19 -17.60 15.36
CA SER A 90 -0.48 -17.42 16.78
C SER A 90 0.10 -16.12 17.35
N SER A 91 1.31 -15.73 16.93
CA SER A 91 2.00 -14.51 17.40
C SER A 91 1.38 -13.22 16.84
N CYS A 92 1.21 -13.13 15.53
CA CYS A 92 0.74 -11.91 14.86
C CYS A 92 -0.79 -11.79 14.77
N LYS A 93 -1.53 -12.85 15.12
CA LYS A 93 -2.99 -12.96 14.93
C LYS A 93 -3.41 -12.66 13.49
N CYS A 94 -2.62 -13.12 12.54
CA CYS A 94 -2.76 -12.85 11.11
C CYS A 94 -2.43 -14.12 10.31
N SER A 95 -2.97 -14.26 9.10
CA SER A 95 -2.69 -15.42 8.24
C SER A 95 -1.26 -15.37 7.71
N PHE A 96 -0.58 -16.51 7.65
CA PHE A 96 0.76 -16.62 7.10
C PHE A 96 0.83 -17.74 6.06
N SER A 97 1.08 -17.36 4.82
CA SER A 97 1.14 -18.29 3.69
C SER A 97 2.57 -18.48 3.18
N THR A 98 2.78 -19.52 2.37
CA THR A 98 4.06 -19.75 1.68
C THR A 98 4.40 -18.57 0.76
N SER A 99 3.39 -17.88 0.23
CA SER A 99 3.61 -16.67 -0.60
C SER A 99 4.16 -15.51 0.22
N ASP A 100 3.76 -15.37 1.48
CA ASP A 100 4.27 -14.32 2.36
C ASP A 100 5.73 -14.59 2.76
N LEU A 101 6.05 -15.86 3.05
CA LEU A 101 7.44 -16.29 3.25
C LEU A 101 8.29 -16.01 2.01
N ALA A 102 7.80 -16.33 0.81
CA ALA A 102 8.51 -16.03 -0.43
C ALA A 102 8.77 -14.53 -0.58
N ARG A 103 7.79 -13.65 -0.29
CA ARG A 103 8.00 -12.20 -0.30
C ARG A 103 9.09 -11.76 0.69
N ILE A 104 9.06 -12.28 1.91
CA ILE A 104 10.09 -11.99 2.93
C ILE A 104 11.49 -12.37 2.41
N ILE A 105 11.63 -13.57 1.83
CA ILE A 105 12.89 -14.04 1.27
C ILE A 105 13.32 -13.17 0.08
N THR A 106 12.41 -12.75 -0.79
CA THR A 106 12.74 -11.85 -1.90
C THR A 106 13.26 -10.49 -1.41
N ILE A 107 12.70 -9.95 -0.32
CA ILE A 107 13.12 -8.67 0.27
C ILE A 107 14.48 -8.81 0.98
N TYR A 108 14.75 -9.97 1.60
CA TYR A 108 16.00 -10.24 2.28
C TYR A 108 16.49 -11.67 1.99
N PRO A 109 17.16 -11.88 0.83
CA PRO A 109 17.53 -13.22 0.34
C PRO A 109 18.48 -13.98 1.28
N GLU A 110 19.39 -13.28 1.93
CA GLU A 110 20.40 -13.86 2.82
C GLU A 110 19.89 -14.07 4.26
N ALA A 111 18.62 -13.74 4.54
CA ALA A 111 18.06 -13.81 5.88
C ALA A 111 17.99 -15.22 6.44
N TYR A 112 17.71 -16.21 5.59
CA TYR A 112 17.42 -17.58 5.99
C TYR A 112 18.13 -18.58 5.10
N GLU A 113 18.73 -19.58 5.72
CA GLU A 113 19.14 -20.81 5.06
C GLU A 113 17.93 -21.74 4.97
N CYS A 114 17.44 -21.95 3.75
CA CYS A 114 16.32 -22.83 3.45
C CYS A 114 16.82 -24.25 3.15
N SER A 115 16.35 -25.24 3.89
CA SER A 115 16.65 -26.65 3.67
C SER A 115 15.37 -27.48 3.67
N PHE A 116 15.43 -28.73 3.23
CA PHE A 116 14.30 -29.65 3.33
C PHE A 116 14.60 -30.76 4.34
N THR A 117 13.58 -31.18 5.09
CA THR A 117 13.70 -32.35 5.96
C THR A 117 14.05 -33.59 5.14
N LYS A 118 14.88 -34.46 5.72
CA LYS A 118 15.13 -35.78 5.12
C LYS A 118 13.83 -36.60 5.22
N PRO A 119 13.38 -37.24 4.13
CA PRO A 119 12.25 -38.16 4.20
C PRO A 119 12.58 -39.28 5.19
N THR A 120 11.75 -39.45 6.21
CA THR A 120 11.86 -40.56 7.16
C THR A 120 11.26 -41.85 6.59
N ASP A 121 10.34 -41.75 5.62
CA ASP A 121 9.75 -42.87 4.90
C ASP A 121 9.37 -42.46 3.46
N LYS A 122 9.05 -43.43 2.59
CA LYS A 122 8.67 -43.18 1.17
C LYS A 122 7.38 -42.36 1.00
N LEU A 123 6.58 -42.26 2.06
CA LEU A 123 5.29 -41.57 2.09
C LEU A 123 5.38 -40.17 2.70
N THR A 124 6.46 -39.85 3.42
CA THR A 124 6.59 -38.57 4.12
C THR A 124 7.09 -37.50 3.16
N ARG A 125 6.26 -36.48 2.91
CA ARG A 125 6.65 -35.35 2.06
C ARG A 125 7.75 -34.53 2.77
N PRO A 126 8.84 -34.16 2.07
CA PRO A 126 9.83 -33.24 2.61
C PRO A 126 9.18 -31.91 3.01
N GLU A 127 9.52 -31.42 4.19
CA GLU A 127 9.06 -30.13 4.71
C GLU A 127 10.17 -29.08 4.56
N LEU A 128 9.80 -27.85 4.20
CA LEU A 128 10.72 -26.72 4.17
C LEU A 128 11.12 -26.34 5.61
N CYS A 129 12.42 -26.25 5.88
CA CYS A 129 12.99 -25.80 7.14
C CYS A 129 13.70 -24.47 6.96
N LEU A 130 13.51 -23.58 7.94
CA LEU A 130 14.09 -22.25 7.96
C LEU A 130 15.13 -22.16 9.07
N LYS A 131 16.34 -21.70 8.75
CA LYS A 131 17.36 -21.41 9.74
C LYS A 131 17.86 -19.98 9.59
N PRO A 132 17.75 -19.13 10.63
CA PRO A 132 18.39 -17.82 10.69
C PRO A 132 19.89 -17.90 10.37
N THR A 133 20.37 -17.06 9.45
CA THR A 133 21.82 -16.94 9.16
C THR A 133 22.57 -16.22 10.29
N SER A 134 21.87 -15.39 11.06
CA SER A 134 22.41 -14.65 12.21
C SER A 134 21.42 -14.64 13.37
N THR A 135 21.94 -14.49 14.59
CA THR A 135 21.16 -14.50 15.84
C THR A 135 20.68 -13.11 16.28
N SER A 136 21.19 -12.02 15.68
CA SER A 136 20.81 -10.67 16.07
C SER A 136 19.50 -10.22 15.42
N PHE A 137 18.41 -10.27 16.18
CA PHE A 137 17.09 -9.75 15.76
C PHE A 137 17.18 -8.29 15.29
N ARG A 138 17.78 -7.41 16.12
CA ARG A 138 17.86 -5.97 15.85
C ARG A 138 18.56 -5.69 14.53
N THR A 139 19.68 -6.35 14.28
CA THR A 139 20.44 -6.19 13.03
C THR A 139 19.62 -6.65 11.82
N ARG A 140 18.98 -7.82 11.92
CA ARG A 140 18.19 -8.38 10.80
C ARG A 140 16.95 -7.57 10.50
N MET A 141 16.27 -7.05 11.53
CA MET A 141 15.14 -6.14 11.37
C MET A 141 15.56 -4.84 10.68
N THR A 142 16.67 -4.23 11.10
CA THR A 142 17.20 -3.01 10.48
C THR A 142 17.53 -3.22 9.00
N VAL A 143 18.17 -4.34 8.65
CA VAL A 143 18.45 -4.68 7.25
C VAL A 143 17.16 -4.88 6.45
N PHE A 144 16.17 -5.56 7.03
CA PHE A 144 14.88 -5.80 6.40
C PHE A 144 14.13 -4.50 6.10
N CYS A 145 14.01 -3.60 7.09
CA CYS A 145 13.38 -2.29 6.93
C CYS A 145 14.11 -1.43 5.88
N ASN A 146 15.45 -1.45 5.87
CA ASN A 146 16.23 -0.76 4.85
C ASN A 146 15.99 -1.30 3.44
N ASN A 147 15.84 -2.62 3.27
CA ASN A 147 15.50 -3.20 1.97
C ASN A 147 14.07 -2.83 1.53
N LEU A 148 13.11 -2.77 2.45
CA LEU A 148 11.76 -2.25 2.16
C LEU A 148 11.81 -0.79 1.69
N ASN A 149 12.60 0.06 2.36
CA ASN A 149 12.76 1.46 1.97
C ASN A 149 13.38 1.60 0.57
N LYS A 150 14.36 0.76 0.23
CA LYS A 150 14.93 0.72 -1.12
C LYS A 150 13.87 0.34 -2.15
N LEU A 151 13.03 -0.66 -1.87
CA LEU A 151 11.94 -1.05 -2.76
C LEU A 151 10.95 0.10 -2.97
N LEU A 152 10.59 0.82 -1.90
CA LEU A 152 9.75 2.01 -1.96
C LEU A 152 10.37 3.09 -2.86
N ALA A 153 11.68 3.33 -2.75
CA ALA A 153 12.40 4.31 -3.55
C ALA A 153 12.57 3.91 -5.03
N THR A 154 12.55 2.60 -5.34
CA THR A 154 12.64 2.10 -6.73
C THR A 154 11.32 2.11 -7.48
N LEU A 155 10.19 2.35 -6.81
CA LEU A 155 8.93 2.53 -7.52
C LEU A 155 9.04 3.78 -8.39
N PRO A 156 8.82 3.68 -9.72
CA PRO A 156 8.87 4.84 -10.59
C PRO A 156 7.87 5.86 -10.07
N SER A 157 8.26 7.14 -10.11
CA SER A 157 7.32 8.22 -9.81
C SER A 157 6.07 7.98 -10.65
N VAL A 158 4.87 8.07 -10.04
CA VAL A 158 3.60 7.84 -10.74
C VAL A 158 3.51 8.71 -12.01
N GLU A 159 4.19 9.85 -12.00
CA GLU A 159 4.30 10.79 -13.11
C GLU A 159 5.14 10.26 -14.29
N ASP A 160 6.14 9.41 -14.04
CA ASP A 160 7.01 8.82 -15.09
C ASP A 160 6.31 7.68 -15.84
N ALA A 161 5.41 6.94 -15.17
CA ALA A 161 4.73 5.78 -15.74
C ALA A 161 3.41 6.13 -16.45
N LEU A 162 2.67 7.11 -15.93
CA LEU A 162 1.31 7.45 -16.40
C LEU A 162 1.24 8.85 -17.05
N GLY A 163 2.36 9.57 -17.10
CA GLY A 163 2.41 10.96 -17.53
C GLY A 163 1.94 11.93 -16.45
N PRO A 164 1.91 13.24 -16.76
CA PRO A 164 1.60 14.27 -15.78
C PRO A 164 0.18 14.11 -15.24
N THR A 165 0.04 14.16 -13.92
CA THR A 165 -1.25 14.05 -13.25
C THR A 165 -2.23 15.12 -13.74
N PRO A 166 -3.56 14.86 -13.78
CA PRO A 166 -4.54 15.87 -14.21
C PRO A 166 -4.43 17.20 -13.44
N LEU A 167 -4.06 17.12 -12.15
CA LEU A 167 -3.81 18.30 -11.33
C LEU A 167 -2.54 19.05 -11.74
N ALA A 168 -1.46 18.33 -12.08
CA ALA A 168 -0.25 18.94 -12.63
C ALA A 168 -0.53 19.59 -14.00
N GLN A 169 -1.35 18.97 -14.84
CA GLN A 169 -1.78 19.53 -16.13
C GLN A 169 -2.56 20.83 -15.94
N LEU A 170 -3.52 20.86 -15.00
CA LEU A 170 -4.27 22.08 -14.66
C LEU A 170 -3.34 23.20 -14.17
N ARG A 171 -2.41 22.89 -13.26
CA ARG A 171 -1.42 23.87 -12.78
C ARG A 171 -0.52 24.38 -13.90
N ALA A 172 -0.09 23.50 -14.80
CA ALA A 172 0.71 23.90 -15.95
C ALA A 172 -0.09 24.80 -16.91
N GLN A 173 -1.38 24.51 -17.10
CA GLN A 173 -2.28 25.36 -17.88
C GLN A 173 -2.45 26.74 -17.22
N GLU A 174 -2.69 26.80 -15.92
CA GLU A 174 -2.79 28.06 -15.17
C GLU A 174 -1.52 28.90 -15.30
N ARG A 175 -0.33 28.29 -15.19
CA ARG A 175 0.95 29.00 -15.39
C ARG A 175 1.11 29.53 -16.80
N ARG A 176 0.76 28.75 -17.83
CA ARG A 176 0.80 29.20 -19.23
C ARG A 176 -0.16 30.36 -19.46
N HIS A 177 -1.35 30.31 -18.89
CA HIS A 177 -2.34 31.38 -18.97
C HIS A 177 -1.87 32.64 -18.23
N ALA A 178 -1.28 32.47 -17.05
CA ALA A 178 -0.70 33.58 -16.29
C ALA A 178 0.45 34.26 -17.05
N ALA A 179 1.27 33.49 -17.75
CA ALA A 179 2.36 34.03 -18.58
C ALA A 179 1.86 34.77 -19.84
N ALA A 180 0.65 34.48 -20.32
CA ALA A 180 0.05 35.16 -21.46
C ALA A 180 -0.58 36.52 -21.10
N LEU A 181 -0.83 36.76 -19.82
CA LEU A 181 -1.43 38.00 -19.35
C LEU A 181 -0.41 39.13 -19.30
N THR A 182 -0.73 40.27 -19.92
CA THR A 182 0.21 41.40 -19.96
C THR A 182 0.11 42.28 -18.70
N PRO A 183 1.23 42.87 -18.24
CA PRO A 183 1.22 43.80 -17.10
C PRO A 183 0.34 45.05 -17.32
N LEU A 184 0.14 45.45 -18.59
CA LEU A 184 -0.69 46.59 -18.96
C LEU A 184 -2.19 46.29 -18.76
N GLU A 185 -2.64 45.10 -19.15
CA GLU A 185 -4.02 44.65 -18.91
C GLU A 185 -4.32 44.52 -17.41
N GLN A 186 -3.34 44.07 -16.64
CA GLN A 186 -3.43 44.00 -15.19
C GLN A 186 -3.64 45.39 -14.58
N ALA A 187 -2.84 46.38 -14.98
CA ALA A 187 -2.96 47.75 -14.49
C ALA A 187 -4.33 48.36 -14.83
N ASN A 188 -4.82 48.13 -16.05
CA ASN A 188 -6.15 48.58 -16.48
C ASN A 188 -7.29 47.95 -15.67
N TYR A 189 -7.16 46.67 -15.30
CA TYR A 189 -8.15 45.99 -14.45
C TYR A 189 -8.13 46.54 -13.02
N LEU A 190 -6.94 46.75 -12.46
CA LEU A 190 -6.77 47.27 -11.10
C LEU A 190 -7.18 48.74 -10.95
N ALA A 191 -7.14 49.52 -12.05
CA ALA A 191 -7.61 50.90 -12.11
C ALA A 191 -9.14 51.03 -11.95
N LYS A 192 -9.91 49.94 -12.08
CA LYS A 192 -11.36 49.95 -11.86
C LYS A 192 -11.68 50.30 -10.40
N PRO A 193 -12.75 51.06 -10.13
CA PRO A 193 -13.09 51.51 -8.77
C PRO A 193 -13.28 50.34 -7.81
N VAL A 194 -12.79 50.48 -6.57
CA VAL A 194 -12.86 49.44 -5.52
C VAL A 194 -14.32 49.13 -5.17
N PRO A 195 -14.78 47.86 -5.27
CA PRO A 195 -16.11 47.44 -4.85
C PRO A 195 -16.40 47.82 -3.41
N LYS A 196 -17.66 48.14 -3.11
CA LYS A 196 -18.11 48.56 -1.78
C LYS A 196 -17.75 47.55 -0.67
N GLU A 197 -17.72 46.25 -1.00
CA GLU A 197 -17.32 45.17 -0.08
C GLU A 197 -15.85 45.23 0.35
N LEU A 198 -14.98 45.82 -0.48
CA LEU A 198 -13.54 45.92 -0.24
C LEU A 198 -13.10 47.29 0.29
N GLN A 199 -14.00 48.27 0.37
CA GLN A 199 -13.70 49.67 0.72
C GLN A 199 -13.30 49.91 2.19
N GLY A 200 -13.25 48.87 3.04
CA GLY A 200 -12.78 48.94 4.43
C GLY A 200 -11.52 48.13 4.73
N LEU A 201 -10.94 47.46 3.72
CA LEU A 201 -9.78 46.59 3.91
C LEU A 201 -8.46 47.34 3.64
N PRO A 202 -7.35 46.90 4.25
CA PRO A 202 -6.03 47.41 3.94
C PRO A 202 -5.69 47.29 2.45
N ALA A 203 -5.02 48.30 1.89
CA ALA A 203 -4.69 48.37 0.46
C ALA A 203 -3.95 47.13 -0.08
N TRP A 204 -3.07 46.53 0.71
CA TRP A 204 -2.35 45.31 0.32
C TRP A 204 -3.27 44.10 0.11
N LEU A 205 -4.33 43.99 0.91
CA LEU A 205 -5.30 42.90 0.83
C LEU A 205 -6.24 43.13 -0.36
N VAL A 206 -6.68 44.37 -0.56
CA VAL A 206 -7.44 44.78 -1.74
C VAL A 206 -6.67 44.46 -3.01
N GLN A 207 -5.37 44.78 -3.05
CA GLN A 207 -4.51 44.45 -4.19
C GLN A 207 -4.42 42.94 -4.41
N LYS A 208 -4.18 42.16 -3.35
CA LYS A 208 -4.06 40.69 -3.45
C LYS A 208 -5.36 40.04 -3.96
N VAL A 209 -6.49 40.41 -3.40
CA VAL A 209 -7.81 39.89 -3.82
C VAL A 209 -8.09 40.26 -5.27
N ARG A 210 -7.84 41.51 -5.67
CA ARG A 210 -8.07 41.96 -7.04
C ARG A 210 -7.14 41.29 -8.06
N THR A 211 -5.89 41.04 -7.70
CA THR A 211 -4.99 40.24 -8.56
C THR A 211 -5.49 38.81 -8.73
N ALA A 212 -6.02 38.18 -7.67
CA ALA A 212 -6.60 36.85 -7.74
C ALA A 212 -7.89 36.81 -8.57
N GLU A 213 -8.77 37.81 -8.42
CA GLU A 213 -9.98 37.94 -9.23
C GLU A 213 -9.65 38.15 -10.71
N TRP A 214 -8.66 38.98 -11.02
CA TRP A 214 -8.19 39.17 -12.38
C TRP A 214 -7.72 37.84 -13.00
N HIS A 215 -6.85 37.10 -12.32
CA HIS A 215 -6.41 35.77 -12.77
C HIS A 215 -7.59 34.81 -12.99
N LYS A 216 -8.59 34.83 -12.09
CA LYS A 216 -9.80 34.00 -12.23
C LYS A 216 -10.62 34.42 -13.45
N THR A 217 -10.85 35.72 -13.65
CA THR A 217 -11.62 36.22 -14.80
C THR A 217 -10.95 35.85 -16.13
N ALA A 218 -9.63 35.96 -16.21
CA ALA A 218 -8.85 35.56 -17.37
C ALA A 218 -8.94 34.05 -17.68
N LEU A 219 -9.00 33.20 -16.66
CA LEU A 219 -9.17 31.74 -16.82
C LEU A 219 -10.59 31.35 -17.25
N THR A 220 -11.59 32.10 -16.80
CA THR A 220 -13.00 31.86 -17.14
C THR A 220 -13.46 32.51 -18.43
N GLN A 221 -12.62 33.35 -19.04
CA GLN A 221 -12.93 33.98 -20.33
C GLN A 221 -13.06 32.87 -21.38
N LYS A 222 -14.28 32.69 -21.89
CA LYS A 222 -14.54 31.73 -22.95
C LYS A 222 -13.72 32.14 -24.16
N VAL A 223 -12.72 31.34 -24.51
CA VAL A 223 -12.15 31.38 -25.86
C VAL A 223 -13.23 30.84 -26.79
N ASP A 224 -13.55 31.58 -27.85
CA ASP A 224 -14.51 31.12 -28.85
C ASP A 224 -14.10 29.73 -29.33
N SER A 225 -15.00 28.77 -29.16
CA SER A 225 -14.74 27.36 -29.43
C SER A 225 -14.33 27.12 -30.89
N ALA A 226 -14.73 28.00 -31.80
CA ALA A 226 -14.35 28.01 -33.21
C ALA A 226 -12.83 28.17 -33.40
N ASP A 227 -12.19 29.16 -32.77
CA ASP A 227 -10.75 29.41 -32.94
C ASP A 227 -9.90 28.29 -32.37
N ARG A 228 -10.35 27.69 -31.26
CA ARG A 228 -9.70 26.52 -30.67
C ARG A 228 -9.79 25.29 -31.57
N LEU A 229 -10.94 25.06 -32.22
CA LEU A 229 -11.12 23.98 -33.19
C LEU A 229 -10.24 24.20 -34.44
N ILE A 230 -10.18 25.43 -34.94
CA ILE A 230 -9.33 25.82 -36.08
C ILE A 230 -7.84 25.64 -35.75
N ALA A 231 -7.41 26.03 -34.55
CA ALA A 231 -6.02 25.89 -34.11
C ALA A 231 -5.58 24.42 -33.89
N THR A 232 -6.52 23.53 -33.53
CA THR A 232 -6.24 22.12 -33.24
C THR A 232 -6.37 21.21 -34.47
N LEU A 233 -7.05 21.65 -35.52
CA LEU A 233 -7.24 20.93 -36.78
C LEU A 233 -5.92 20.45 -37.45
N PRO A 234 -4.87 21.29 -37.57
CA PRO A 234 -3.59 20.85 -38.15
C PRO A 234 -2.92 19.72 -37.36
N THR A 235 -3.07 19.74 -36.03
CA THR A 235 -2.52 18.72 -35.12
C THR A 235 -3.31 17.42 -35.23
N LEU A 236 -4.64 17.51 -35.28
CA LEU A 236 -5.51 16.35 -35.50
C LEU A 236 -5.24 15.68 -36.85
N HIS A 237 -5.06 16.46 -37.92
CA HIS A 237 -4.74 15.94 -39.26
C HIS A 237 -3.42 15.15 -39.28
N LYS A 238 -2.40 15.65 -38.55
CA LYS A 238 -1.13 14.93 -38.38
C LYS A 238 -1.30 13.63 -37.59
N CYS A 239 -2.09 13.64 -36.50
CA CYS A 239 -2.37 12.43 -35.72
C CYS A 239 -3.14 11.38 -36.53
N PHE A 240 -4.15 11.78 -37.30
CA PHE A 240 -4.89 10.85 -38.17
C PHE A 240 -3.99 10.23 -39.25
N ARG A 241 -3.09 11.00 -39.86
CA ARG A 241 -2.13 10.46 -40.83
C ARG A 241 -1.08 9.53 -40.21
N ALA A 242 -0.69 9.77 -38.96
CA ALA A 242 0.27 8.94 -38.24
C ALA A 242 -0.32 7.60 -37.80
N CYS A 243 -1.61 7.55 -37.41
CA CYS A 243 -2.31 6.31 -37.07
C CYS A 243 -2.81 5.52 -38.30
N SER A 244 -2.74 6.08 -39.50
CA SER A 244 -3.19 5.44 -40.75
C SER A 244 -2.05 4.71 -41.49
N LYS A 245 -0.87 4.60 -40.87
CA LYS A 245 0.25 3.76 -41.29
C LYS A 245 0.47 2.66 -40.25
#